data_AF-A0A0C9YNY7-F1
#
_entry.id   AF-A0A0C9YNY7-F1
#
_cell.length_a   1.000
_cell.length_b   1.000
_cell.length_c   1.000
_cell.angle_alpha   90.00
_cell.angle_beta   90.00
_cell.angle_gamma   90.00
#
_symmetry.space_group_name_H-M   'P 1'
#
loop_
_entity.id
_entity.type
_entity.pdbx_description
1 polymer ?
#
loop_
_entity_poly.entity_id
_entity_poly.type
_entity_poly.pdbx_seq_one_letter_code
_entity_poly.pdbx_strand_id
1 'polypeptide(L)'
;SSGSRFTNSDLPPLFLKGRKWAKIFLPTLLLWVGDQPNIWSIPEDNIVHALREIIKVVYPTFMALDDICPNTPIFSVVCHFILCDTTCEALLCKRAFAYEDLDSSNLDKAFHGAFILQLLANAHLHSCAGSVDVPALH
;
A
#
# COMPACT_ATOMS: atom_id res chain seq x y z
N SER A 1 19.23 3.37 7.45
CA SER A 1 17.81 3.30 7.82
C SER A 1 17.59 2.16 8.79
N SER A 2 17.15 2.48 10.01
CA SER A 2 16.87 1.52 11.07
C SER A 2 15.66 0.66 10.67
N GLY A 3 15.84 -0.65 10.52
CA GLY A 3 14.74 -1.56 10.27
C GLY A 3 13.66 -1.43 11.34
N SER A 4 12.39 -1.65 10.96
CA SER A 4 11.29 -1.75 11.92
C SER A 4 11.68 -2.67 13.07
N ARG A 5 11.54 -2.19 14.32
CA ARG A 5 11.74 -3.01 15.53
C ARG A 5 10.77 -4.20 15.59
N PHE A 6 9.68 -4.12 14.85
CA PHE A 6 8.61 -5.12 14.81
C PHE A 6 8.58 -5.87 13.47
N THR A 7 8.28 -7.15 13.54
CA THR A 7 8.17 -8.09 12.43
C THR A 7 6.77 -8.71 12.39
N ASN A 8 6.46 -9.50 11.36
CA ASN A 8 5.21 -10.26 11.32
C ASN A 8 5.03 -11.18 12.54
N SER A 9 6.12 -11.61 13.20
CA SER A 9 6.08 -12.45 14.40
C SER A 9 5.51 -11.72 15.62
N ASP A 10 5.53 -10.38 15.62
CA ASP A 10 5.02 -9.53 16.70
C ASP A 10 3.52 -9.20 16.52
N LEU A 11 2.90 -9.67 15.44
CA LEU A 11 1.47 -9.50 15.20
C LEU A 11 0.65 -10.44 16.09
N PRO A 12 -0.59 -10.05 16.45
CA PRO A 12 -1.50 -10.93 17.17
C PRO A 12 -1.66 -12.29 16.44
N PRO A 13 -1.70 -13.44 17.14
CA PRO A 13 -1.79 -14.76 16.51
C PRO A 13 -2.97 -14.91 15.53
N LEU A 14 -4.07 -14.18 15.79
CA LEU A 14 -5.25 -14.14 14.93
C LEU A 14 -4.91 -13.67 13.49
N PHE A 15 -3.93 -12.78 13.33
CA PHE A 15 -3.56 -12.17 12.06
C PHE A 15 -2.72 -13.13 11.21
N LEU A 16 -1.98 -14.03 11.85
CA LEU A 16 -1.17 -15.05 11.19
C LEU A 16 -2.01 -16.24 10.71
N LYS A 17 -3.20 -16.44 11.29
CA LYS A 17 -4.09 -17.55 10.97
C LYS A 17 -4.61 -17.46 9.53
N GLY A 18 -4.45 -18.54 8.77
CA GLY A 18 -5.00 -18.67 7.42
C GLY A 18 -4.39 -17.70 6.39
N ARG A 19 -3.25 -17.07 6.70
CA ARG A 19 -2.60 -16.05 5.85
C ARG A 19 -3.52 -14.87 5.49
N LYS A 20 -4.55 -14.59 6.30
CA LYS A 20 -5.47 -13.46 6.07
C LYS A 20 -4.75 -12.11 6.02
N TRP A 21 -3.68 -11.95 6.81
CA TRP A 21 -2.86 -10.76 6.82
C TRP A 21 -2.28 -10.46 5.44
N ALA A 22 -1.57 -11.44 4.87
CA ALA A 22 -0.95 -11.29 3.56
C ALA A 22 -1.97 -11.29 2.39
N LYS A 23 -3.03 -12.10 2.48
CA LYS A 23 -3.94 -12.34 1.34
C LYS A 23 -5.13 -11.39 1.24
N ILE A 24 -5.51 -10.74 2.34
CA ILE A 24 -6.73 -9.93 2.40
C ILE A 24 -6.38 -8.56 2.99
N PHE A 25 -5.79 -8.54 4.19
CA PHE A 25 -5.55 -7.30 4.91
C PHE A 25 -4.63 -6.34 4.15
N LEU A 26 -3.42 -6.79 3.78
CA LEU A 26 -2.46 -5.96 3.06
C LEU A 26 -2.99 -5.48 1.69
N PRO A 27 -3.61 -6.32 0.84
CA PRO A 27 -4.23 -5.85 -0.41
C PRO A 27 -5.32 -4.79 -0.20
N THR A 28 -6.21 -4.98 0.77
CA THR A 28 -7.26 -3.98 1.07
C THR A 28 -6.65 -2.66 1.53
N LEU A 29 -5.60 -2.73 2.35
CA LEU A 29 -4.90 -1.54 2.82
C LEU A 29 -4.18 -0.81 1.69
N LEU A 30 -3.52 -1.54 0.78
CA LEU A 30 -2.87 -0.95 -0.39
C LEU A 30 -3.87 -0.27 -1.33
N LEU A 31 -5.07 -0.86 -1.52
CA LEU A 31 -6.15 -0.23 -2.26
C LEU A 31 -6.57 1.10 -1.61
N TRP A 32 -6.72 1.11 -0.28
CA TRP A 32 -7.06 2.33 0.45
C TRP A 32 -5.95 3.39 0.35
N VAL A 33 -4.67 2.98 0.47
CA VAL A 33 -3.51 3.88 0.29
C VAL A 33 -3.54 4.51 -1.11
N GLY A 34 -3.79 3.72 -2.15
CA GLY A 34 -3.86 4.20 -3.53
C GLY A 34 -5.01 5.17 -3.83
N ASP A 35 -5.99 5.25 -2.94
CA ASP A 35 -7.13 6.18 -3.02
C ASP A 35 -6.87 7.50 -2.26
N GLN A 36 -5.72 7.62 -1.57
CA GLN A 36 -5.42 8.84 -0.82
C GLN A 36 -5.00 10.00 -1.74
N PRO A 37 -5.38 11.25 -1.41
CA PRO A 37 -5.03 12.43 -2.22
C PRO A 37 -3.52 12.63 -2.41
N ASN A 38 -2.72 12.20 -1.42
CA ASN A 38 -1.27 12.19 -1.49
C ASN A 38 -0.71 10.93 -0.82
N ILE A 39 -0.37 9.93 -1.62
CA ILE A 39 0.16 8.65 -1.16
C ILE A 39 1.51 8.77 -0.45
N TRP A 40 2.25 9.85 -0.68
CA TRP A 40 3.59 10.08 -0.14
C TRP A 40 3.56 10.72 1.26
N SER A 41 2.42 11.25 1.68
CA SER A 41 2.29 12.00 2.93
C SER A 41 0.92 11.79 3.56
N ILE A 42 0.55 10.51 3.77
CA ILE A 42 -0.68 10.15 4.45
C ILE A 42 -0.51 10.44 5.96
N PRO A 43 -1.39 11.25 6.58
CA PRO A 43 -1.34 11.48 8.03
C PRO A 43 -1.47 10.18 8.83
N GLU A 44 -0.69 10.03 9.90
CA GLU A 44 -0.72 8.81 10.72
C GLU A 44 -2.12 8.49 11.26
N ASP A 45 -2.88 9.51 11.67
CA ASP A 45 -4.26 9.35 12.15
C ASP A 45 -5.18 8.72 11.10
N ASN A 46 -4.98 9.07 9.82
CA ASN A 46 -5.73 8.48 8.72
C ASN A 46 -5.33 7.01 8.52
N ILE A 47 -4.04 6.68 8.62
CA ILE A 47 -3.55 5.30 8.56
C ILE A 47 -4.13 4.49 9.71
N VAL A 48 -4.09 5.01 10.94
CA VAL A 48 -4.67 4.35 12.13
C VAL A 48 -6.16 4.11 11.94
N HIS A 49 -6.89 5.12 11.45
CA HIS A 49 -8.31 4.99 11.16
C HIS A 49 -8.59 3.88 10.14
N ALA A 50 -7.88 3.89 9.01
CA ALA A 50 -8.02 2.87 7.97
C ALA A 50 -7.71 1.46 8.48
N LEU A 51 -6.64 1.31 9.27
CA LEU A 51 -6.29 0.04 9.90
C LEU A 51 -7.43 -0.48 10.78
N ARG A 52 -8.02 0.37 11.62
CA ARG A 52 -9.15 0.00 12.47
C ARG A 52 -10.35 -0.48 11.65
N GLU A 53 -10.72 0.24 10.60
CA GLU A 53 -11.85 -0.13 9.74
C GLU A 53 -11.61 -1.45 8.98
N ILE A 54 -10.41 -1.64 8.43
CA ILE A 54 -10.08 -2.88 7.71
C ILE A 54 -10.02 -4.06 8.70
N ILE A 55 -9.48 -3.87 9.92
CA ILE A 55 -9.42 -4.93 10.95
C ILE A 55 -10.82 -5.36 11.36
N LYS A 56 -11.78 -4.44 11.54
CA LYS A 56 -13.18 -4.78 11.83
C LYS A 56 -13.77 -5.75 10.81
N VAL A 57 -13.44 -5.56 9.53
CA VAL A 57 -13.95 -6.39 8.43
C VAL A 57 -13.21 -7.72 8.32
N VAL A 58 -11.88 -7.70 8.35
CA VAL A 58 -11.04 -8.90 8.10
C VAL A 58 -10.94 -9.81 9.33
N TYR A 59 -10.97 -9.20 10.52
CA TYR A 59 -10.82 -9.83 11.83
C TYR A 59 -11.92 -9.37 12.80
N PRO A 60 -13.19 -9.70 12.54
CA PRO A 60 -14.33 -9.19 13.34
C PRO A 60 -14.29 -9.61 14.82
N THR A 61 -13.48 -10.61 15.17
CA THR A 61 -13.29 -11.07 16.56
C THR A 61 -12.12 -10.40 17.28
N PHE A 62 -11.42 -9.45 16.63
CA PHE A 62 -10.33 -8.70 17.24
C PHE A 62 -10.89 -7.47 17.98
N MET A 63 -10.71 -7.43 19.30
CA MET A 63 -11.35 -6.41 20.15
C MET A 63 -10.40 -5.26 20.55
N ALA A 64 -9.09 -5.42 20.40
CA ALA A 64 -8.07 -4.46 20.82
C ALA A 64 -7.83 -3.36 19.75
N LEU A 65 -8.91 -2.77 19.22
CA LEU A 65 -8.83 -1.77 18.16
C LEU A 65 -8.28 -0.43 18.65
N ASP A 66 -8.59 -0.06 19.90
CA ASP A 66 -8.12 1.19 20.50
C ASP A 66 -6.61 1.17 20.76
N ASP A 67 -6.03 -0.03 20.88
CA ASP A 67 -4.60 -0.25 21.03
C ASP A 67 -3.83 -0.11 19.72
N ILE A 68 -4.50 0.16 18.59
CA ILE A 68 -3.84 0.46 17.32
C ILE A 68 -3.46 1.94 17.32
N CYS A 69 -2.17 2.21 17.50
CA CYS A 69 -1.58 3.56 17.47
C CYS A 69 -0.14 3.51 16.95
N PRO A 70 0.50 4.66 16.69
CA PRO A 70 1.91 4.70 16.29
C PRO A 70 2.82 3.93 17.25
N ASN A 71 3.85 3.28 16.71
CA ASN A 71 4.81 2.43 17.44
C ASN A 71 4.27 1.10 17.99
N THR A 72 3.05 0.69 17.60
CA THR A 72 2.52 -0.65 17.90
C THR A 72 2.91 -1.64 16.80
N PRO A 73 2.96 -2.96 17.06
CA PRO A 73 3.37 -3.94 16.06
C PRO A 73 2.57 -3.85 14.75
N ILE A 74 1.25 -3.71 14.84
CA ILE A 74 0.37 -3.62 13.66
C ILE A 74 0.72 -2.38 12.83
N PHE A 75 0.80 -1.21 13.46
CA PHE A 75 1.11 0.04 12.78
C PHE A 75 2.52 0.01 12.20
N SER A 76 3.53 -0.39 12.98
CA SER A 76 4.93 -0.40 12.53
C SER A 76 5.20 -1.38 11.39
N VAL A 77 4.61 -2.58 11.42
CA VAL A 77 4.75 -3.55 10.32
C VAL A 77 4.09 -3.00 9.05
N VAL A 78 2.92 -2.37 9.18
CA VAL A 78 2.22 -1.73 8.06
C VAL A 78 2.98 -0.55 7.50
N CYS A 79 3.45 0.36 8.33
CA CYS A 79 4.20 1.54 7.91
C CYS A 79 5.52 1.12 7.27
N HIS A 80 6.17 0.06 7.76
CA HIS A 80 7.30 -0.51 7.04
C HIS A 80 6.89 -1.06 5.67
N PHE A 81 5.70 -1.66 5.53
CA PHE A 81 5.23 -2.18 4.24
C PHE A 81 4.85 -1.08 3.24
N ILE A 82 4.24 0.02 3.71
CA ILE A 82 3.73 1.13 2.89
C ILE A 82 4.80 2.20 2.65
N LEU A 83 5.54 2.59 3.69
CA LEU A 83 6.41 3.77 3.72
C LEU A 83 7.91 3.43 3.62
N CYS A 84 8.29 2.15 3.64
CA CYS A 84 9.71 1.82 3.46
C CYS A 84 10.11 1.97 1.99
N ASP A 85 11.28 2.58 1.80
CA ASP A 85 11.96 2.82 0.52
C ASP A 85 11.94 1.64 -0.45
N THR A 86 11.74 0.40 0.02
CA THR A 86 11.60 -0.79 -0.82
C THR A 86 10.39 -0.77 -1.76
N THR A 87 9.25 -0.20 -1.36
CA THR A 87 8.08 -0.10 -2.27
C THR A 87 8.33 1.01 -3.29
N CYS A 88 8.89 2.15 -2.85
CA CYS A 88 9.30 3.26 -3.72
C CYS A 88 10.42 2.87 -4.69
N GLU A 89 11.46 2.17 -4.22
CA GLU A 89 12.56 1.66 -5.05
C GLU A 89 12.11 0.50 -5.92
N ALA A 90 11.22 -0.39 -5.50
CA ALA A 90 10.68 -1.41 -6.41
C ALA A 90 9.78 -0.81 -7.50
N LEU A 91 9.09 0.29 -7.20
CA LEU A 91 8.32 1.06 -8.18
C LEU A 91 9.22 1.94 -9.08
N LEU A 92 10.29 2.54 -8.56
CA LEU A 92 11.16 3.47 -9.29
C LEU A 92 12.35 2.77 -9.99
N CYS A 93 12.93 1.74 -9.39
CA CYS A 93 14.05 0.99 -9.93
C CYS A 93 13.53 0.02 -11.01
N LYS A 94 14.07 0.15 -12.23
CA LYS A 94 13.80 -0.70 -13.42
C LYS A 94 12.34 -0.75 -13.94
N ARG A 95 11.41 0.07 -13.43
CA ARG A 95 9.97 -0.02 -13.76
C ARG A 95 9.39 -1.42 -13.49
N ALA A 96 9.93 -2.14 -12.51
CA ALA A 96 9.57 -3.54 -12.23
C ALA A 96 8.06 -3.73 -11.93
N PHE A 97 7.40 -2.68 -11.44
CA PHE A 97 5.94 -2.62 -11.28
C PHE A 97 5.14 -2.87 -12.58
N ALA A 98 5.77 -2.65 -13.73
CA ALA A 98 5.15 -2.82 -15.03
C ALA A 98 5.26 -4.27 -15.53
N TYR A 99 5.86 -5.21 -14.79
CA TYR A 99 6.15 -6.59 -15.23
C TYR A 99 5.65 -7.65 -14.24
N GLU A 100 5.22 -8.82 -14.74
CA GLU A 100 4.71 -9.94 -13.92
C GLU A 100 5.74 -10.45 -12.89
N ASP A 101 7.00 -10.48 -13.32
CA ASP A 101 8.13 -10.95 -12.54
C ASP A 101 9.04 -9.74 -12.25
N LEU A 102 9.31 -9.50 -10.96
CA LEU A 102 10.13 -8.40 -10.40
C LEU A 102 11.54 -8.26 -11.02
N ASP A 103 12.00 -9.25 -11.79
CA ASP A 103 13.33 -9.30 -12.41
C ASP A 103 13.33 -9.30 -13.96
N SER A 104 12.16 -9.30 -14.62
CA SER A 104 12.12 -9.48 -16.09
C SER A 104 11.98 -8.15 -16.84
N SER A 105 12.93 -7.85 -17.73
CA SER A 105 12.85 -6.73 -18.69
C SER A 105 12.04 -7.11 -19.95
N ASN A 106 11.21 -8.15 -19.88
CA ASN A 106 10.50 -8.72 -21.02
C ASN A 106 9.17 -7.97 -21.22
N LEU A 107 9.08 -7.17 -22.29
CA LEU A 107 7.90 -6.36 -22.63
C LEU A 107 6.62 -7.17 -22.84
N ASP A 108 6.71 -8.45 -23.23
CA ASP A 108 5.55 -9.33 -23.38
C ASP A 108 5.00 -9.84 -22.02
N LYS A 109 5.80 -9.72 -20.96
CA LYS A 109 5.41 -9.96 -19.57
C LYS A 109 5.04 -8.67 -18.85
N ALA A 110 4.95 -7.55 -19.56
CA ALA A 110 4.50 -6.31 -18.96
C ALA A 110 3.05 -6.48 -18.47
N PHE A 111 2.81 -6.33 -17.17
CA PHE A 111 1.55 -6.77 -16.56
C PHE A 111 0.43 -5.74 -16.70
N HIS A 112 -0.57 -6.17 -17.47
CA HIS A 112 -1.97 -5.78 -17.50
C HIS A 112 -2.70 -5.97 -16.14
N GLY A 113 -2.00 -5.83 -15.00
CA GLY A 113 -2.61 -5.91 -13.69
C GLY A 113 -3.55 -4.72 -13.49
N ALA A 114 -4.86 -4.96 -13.55
CA ALA A 114 -5.89 -3.95 -13.33
C ALA A 114 -5.62 -3.10 -12.07
N PHE A 115 -4.99 -3.69 -11.05
CA PHE A 115 -4.54 -3.04 -9.83
C PHE A 115 -3.49 -1.93 -10.03
N ILE A 116 -2.43 -2.16 -10.83
CA ILE A 116 -1.39 -1.17 -11.12
C ILE A 116 -1.94 -0.07 -12.04
N LEU A 117 -2.78 -0.45 -13.01
CA LEU A 117 -3.48 0.52 -13.85
C LEU A 117 -4.48 1.35 -13.05
N GLN A 118 -5.17 0.78 -12.05
CA GLN A 118 -6.04 1.55 -11.15
C GLN A 118 -5.24 2.47 -10.23
N LEU A 119 -4.12 2.00 -9.68
CA LEU A 119 -3.24 2.82 -8.85
C LEU A 119 -2.67 4.00 -9.65
N LEU A 120 -2.17 3.75 -10.85
CA LEU A 120 -1.68 4.79 -11.76
C LEU A 120 -2.81 5.68 -12.24
N ALA A 121 -3.95 5.13 -12.69
CA ALA A 121 -5.08 5.93 -13.15
C ALA A 121 -5.60 6.83 -12.03
N ASN A 122 -5.76 6.32 -10.81
CA ASN A 122 -6.22 7.14 -9.68
C ASN A 122 -5.20 8.23 -9.33
N ALA A 123 -3.90 7.91 -9.26
CA ALA A 123 -2.86 8.91 -9.00
C ALA A 123 -2.71 9.95 -10.13
N HIS A 124 -2.74 9.53 -11.40
CA HIS A 124 -2.58 10.42 -12.55
C HIS A 124 -3.83 11.24 -12.85
N LEU A 125 -5.04 10.65 -12.81
CA LEU A 125 -6.28 11.37 -13.08
C LEU A 125 -6.50 12.49 -12.07
N HIS A 126 -6.11 12.26 -10.80
CA HIS A 126 -6.20 13.29 -9.77
C HIS A 126 -5.15 14.41 -9.96
N SER A 127 -3.99 14.11 -10.54
CA SER A 127 -2.96 15.10 -10.91
C SER A 127 -3.31 15.89 -12.18
N CYS A 128 -4.07 15.29 -13.11
CA CYS A 128 -4.53 15.93 -14.35
C CYS A 128 -5.85 16.70 -14.18
N ALA A 129 -6.54 16.53 -13.05
CA ALA A 129 -7.73 17.32 -12.70
C ALA A 129 -7.34 18.78 -12.43
N GLY A 130 -7.18 19.56 -13.50
CA GLY A 130 -6.78 20.97 -13.47
C GLY A 130 -5.63 21.33 -14.43
N SER A 131 -5.05 20.36 -15.14
CA SER A 131 -4.05 20.65 -16.16
C SER A 131 -4.69 21.32 -17.38
N VAL A 132 -4.09 22.43 -17.82
CA VAL A 132 -4.47 23.17 -19.02
C VAL A 132 -4.02 22.42 -20.27
N ASP A 133 -4.90 22.36 -21.26
CA ASP A 133 -4.61 21.76 -22.55
C ASP A 133 -3.57 22.61 -23.30
N VAL A 134 -2.42 22.03 -23.62
CA VAL A 134 -1.33 22.73 -24.32
C VAL A 134 -1.46 22.44 -25.80
N PRO A 135 -1.76 23.44 -26.65
CA PRO A 135 -1.91 23.21 -28.08
C PRO A 135 -0.58 22.72 -28.68
N ALA A 136 -0.68 21.78 -29.62
CA ALA A 136 0.48 21.24 -30.32
C ALA A 136 1.24 22.37 -31.04
N LEU A 137 2.57 22.35 -30.92
CA LEU A 137 3.44 23.24 -31.69
C LEU A 137 3.32 22.87 -33.17
N HIS A 138 2.95 23.87 -34.00
CA HIS A 138 2.94 23.76 -35.46
C HIS A 138 4.35 23.66 -36.03
#